data_AF-A0A2K3JR50-F1
#
_entry.id   AF-A0A2K3JR50-F1
#
_cell.length_a   1.000
_cell.length_b   1.000
_cell.length_c   1.000
_cell.angle_alpha   90.00
_cell.angle_beta   90.00
_cell.angle_gamma   90.00
#
_symmetry.space_group_name_H-M   'P 1'
#
loop_
_entity.id
_entity.type
_entity.pdbx_description
1 polymer ?
#
loop_
_entity_poly.entity_id
_entity_poly.type
_entity_poly.pdbx_seq_one_letter_code
_entity_poly.pdbx_strand_id
1 'polypeptide(L)' 'ALTYSFLQVMQDVPKLTYGRLLNAMLFTIQWAKAGKIELKGQDLARTTSQQYAQEPQLSSSEKFDISTKLFII' A
#
# COMPACT_ATOMS: atom_id res chain seq x y z
N ALA A 1 0.82 1.55 8.71
CA ALA A 1 0.35 1.80 7.34
C ALA A 1 0.97 0.86 6.30
N LEU A 2 2.29 0.84 6.12
CA LEU A 2 2.96 0.13 5.01
C LEU A 2 2.75 -1.40 5.00
N THR A 3 2.97 -2.09 6.12
CA THR A 3 2.77 -3.55 6.19
C THR A 3 1.33 -3.95 5.91
N TYR A 4 0.38 -3.16 6.40
CA TYR A 4 -1.05 -3.38 6.18
C TYR A 4 -1.43 -3.19 4.71
N SER A 5 -1.01 -2.08 4.09
CA SER A 5 -1.31 -1.85 2.67
C SER A 5 -0.64 -2.89 1.77
N PHE A 6 0.57 -3.33 2.11
CA PHE A 6 1.23 -4.42 1.40
C PHE A 6 0.41 -5.73 1.47
N LEU A 7 0.04 -6.17 2.67
CA LEU A 7 -0.73 -7.41 2.85
C LEU A 7 -2.09 -7.35 2.12
N GLN A 8 -2.78 -6.20 2.20
CA GLN A 8 -4.07 -6.02 1.54
C GLN A 8 -3.94 -6.09 0.01
N VAL A 9 -2.91 -5.45 -0.56
CA VAL A 9 -2.66 -5.49 -2.01
C VAL A 9 -2.26 -6.90 -2.47
N MET A 10 -1.43 -7.62 -1.69
CA MET A 10 -0.99 -8.97 -2.04
C MET A 10 -2.12 -10.01 -1.99
N GLN A 11 -3.17 -9.79 -1.18
CA GLN A 11 -4.34 -10.66 -1.13
C GLN A 11 -5.26 -10.48 -2.34
N ASP A 12 -5.33 -9.28 -2.90
CA ASP A 12 -6.32 -8.93 -3.93
C ASP A 12 -5.78 -9.09 -5.36
N VAL A 13 -4.50 -8.77 -5.59
CA VAL A 13 -3.94 -8.73 -6.94
C VAL A 13 -2.77 -9.71 -7.12
N PRO A 14 -2.99 -10.85 -7.80
CA PRO A 14 -1.88 -11.74 -8.17
C PRO A 14 -1.03 -11.14 -9.30
N LYS A 15 0.29 -11.34 -9.23
CA LYS A 15 1.29 -10.96 -10.26
C LYS A 15 1.32 -9.45 -10.57
N LEU A 16 1.76 -8.67 -9.59
CA LEU A 16 1.98 -7.23 -9.74
C LEU A 16 3.38 -6.92 -10.26
N THR A 17 3.53 -5.83 -10.99
CA THR A 17 4.83 -5.18 -11.19
C THR A 17 5.15 -4.27 -10.02
N TYR A 18 6.42 -3.92 -9.81
CA TYR A 18 6.81 -3.02 -8.70
C TYR A 18 6.07 -1.68 -8.72
N GLY A 19 5.84 -1.10 -9.90
CA GLY A 19 5.09 0.15 -10.05
C GLY A 19 3.61 -0.01 -9.71
N ARG A 20 3.00 -1.14 -10.10
CA ARG A 20 1.60 -1.43 -9.74
C ARG A 20 1.43 -1.69 -8.25
N LEU A 21 2.38 -2.38 -7.62
CA LEU A 21 2.42 -2.58 -6.18
C LEU A 21 2.47 -1.24 -5.44
N LEU A 22 3.38 -0.34 -5.84
CA LEU A 22 3.55 0.96 -5.22
C LEU A 22 2.27 1.82 -5.31
N ASN A 23 1.68 1.89 -6.50
CA ASN A 23 0.43 2.62 -6.73
C ASN A 23 -0.74 2.05 -5.92
N ALA A 24 -0.86 0.72 -5.86
CA ALA A 24 -1.92 0.06 -5.10
C ALA A 24 -1.75 0.27 -3.57
N MET A 25 -0.53 0.24 -3.06
CA MET A 25 -0.24 0.53 -1.66
C MET A 25 -0.57 2.00 -1.32
N LEU A 26 -0.21 2.93 -2.20
CA LEU A 26 -0.51 4.36 -2.04
C LEU A 26 -2.02 4.62 -2.05
N PHE A 27 -2.74 3.99 -2.98
CA PHE A 27 -4.20 4.06 -3.04
C PHE A 27 -4.85 3.50 -1.77
N THR A 28 -4.36 2.36 -1.27
CA THR A 28 -4.86 1.73 -0.03
C THR A 28 -4.66 2.65 1.17
N ILE A 29 -3.50 3.29 1.28
CA ILE A 29 -3.19 4.24 2.36
C ILE A 29 -4.09 5.49 2.29
N GLN A 30 -4.30 6.02 1.09
CA GLN A 30 -5.19 7.18 0.88
C GLN A 30 -6.65 6.84 1.16
N TRP A 31 -7.10 5.65 0.76
CA TRP A 31 -8.44 5.14 1.07
C TRP A 31 -8.64 4.95 2.57
N ALA A 32 -7.64 4.40 3.26
CA ALA A 32 -7.65 4.26 4.71
C ALA A 32 -7.73 5.63 5.40
N LYS A 33 -6.93 6.60 4.93
CA LYS A 33 -6.91 7.98 5.43
C LYS A 33 -8.25 8.70 5.24
N ALA A 34 -8.94 8.44 4.13
CA ALA A 34 -10.26 9.00 3.85
C ALA A 34 -11.38 8.41 4.73
N GLY A 35 -11.06 7.53 5.69
CA GLY A 35 -12.04 6.91 6.58
C GLY A 35 -12.95 5.89 5.88
N LYS A 36 -12.62 5.49 4.64
CA LYS A 36 -13.43 4.56 3.83
C LYS A 36 -13.09 3.09 4.07
N ILE A 37 -12.14 2.80 4.96
CA ILE A 37 -11.79 1.43 5.34
C ILE A 37 -12.33 1.19 6.74
N GLU A 38 -13.42 0.43 6.81
CA GLU A 38 -13.99 -0.08 8.04
C GLU A 38 -13.10 -1.23 8.53
N LEU A 39 -12.10 -0.92 9.36
CA LEU A 39 -11.40 -1.94 10.13
C LEU A 39 -12.42 -2.52 11.11
N LYS A 40 -12.93 -3.72 10.82
CA LYS A 40 -13.83 -4.53 11.65
C LYS A 40 -13.76 -4.12 13.14
N GLY A 41 -14.68 -3.24 13.56
CA GLY A 41 -14.97 -2.97 14.95
C GLY A 41 -14.10 -1.97 15.72
N GLN A 42 -13.22 -1.17 15.09
CA GLN A 42 -12.58 -0.05 15.81
C GLN A 42 -12.80 1.28 15.11
N ASP A 43 -13.58 2.12 15.78
CA ASP A 43 -13.84 3.51 15.41
C ASP A 43 -12.58 4.35 15.67
N LEU A 44 -11.65 4.26 14.70
CA LEU A 44 -10.34 4.91 14.73
C LEU A 44 -10.41 6.34 14.17
N ALA A 45 -11.63 6.91 14.08
CA ALA A 45 -11.93 8.20 13.47
C ALA A 45 -11.13 9.40 14.06
N ARG A 46 -10.53 9.24 15.24
CA ARG A 46 -9.74 10.30 15.91
C ARG A 46 -8.22 10.16 15.81
N THR A 47 -7.68 9.08 15.24
CA THR A 47 -6.23 8.79 15.21
C THR A 47 -5.67 8.48 13.80
N THR A 48 -6.53 8.38 12.79
CA THR A 48 -6.21 7.91 11.43
C THR A 48 -5.35 8.88 10.60
N SER A 49 -5.58 10.20 10.64
CA SER A 49 -4.90 11.12 9.72
C SER A 49 -3.37 11.16 9.86
N GLN A 50 -2.83 11.01 11.07
CA GLN A 50 -1.39 10.98 11.31
C GLN A 50 -0.77 9.60 11.06
N GLN A 51 -1.51 8.51 11.31
CA GLN A 51 -1.01 7.13 11.15
C GLN A 51 -0.84 6.71 9.68
N TYR A 52 -1.56 7.36 8.76
CA TYR A 52 -1.49 7.12 7.31
C TYR A 52 -0.76 8.23 6.54
N ALA A 53 0.08 9.03 7.20
CA ALA A 53 0.95 10.01 6.53
C ALA A 53 2.14 9.38 5.78
N GLN A 54 2.30 8.06 5.87
CA GLN A 54 3.43 7.32 5.29
C GLN A 54 3.24 7.12 3.79
N GLU A 55 4.21 7.57 3.00
CA GLU A 55 4.27 7.30 1.57
C GLU A 55 5.09 6.03 1.32
N PRO A 56 4.56 5.03 0.59
CA PRO A 56 5.36 3.86 0.25
C PRO A 56 6.49 4.28 -0.70
N GLN A 57 7.69 3.76 -0.44
CA GLN A 57 8.90 4.03 -1.21
C GLN A 57 9.60 2.71 -1.51
N LEU A 58 10.29 2.64 -2.65
CA LEU A 58 11.10 1.50 -3.05
C LEU A 58 12.54 1.96 -3.23
N SER A 59 13.47 1.20 -2.69
CA SER A 59 14.89 1.33 -2.95
C SER A 59 15.42 0.06 -3.58
N SER A 60 16.45 0.18 -4.42
CA SER A 60 17.13 -0.96 -5.02
C SER A 60 18.60 -0.66 -5.22
N SER A 61 19.41 -1.70 -5.10
CA SER A 61 20.85 -1.65 -5.40
C SER A 61 21.13 -1.52 -6.90
N GLU A 62 20.16 -1.87 -7.75
CA GLU A 62 20.33 -1.93 -9.20
C GLU A 62 19.20 -1.16 -9.91
N LYS A 63 19.48 -0.65 -11.11
CA LYS A 63 18.45 -0.04 -11.95
C LYS A 63 17.55 -1.14 -12.51
N PHE A 64 16.24 -0.91 -12.43
CA PHE A 64 15.24 -1.75 -13.07
C PHE A 64 14.04 -0.92 -13.46
N ASP A 65 13.26 -1.41 -14.41
CA ASP A 65 12.01 -0.77 -14.81
C ASP A 65 10.84 -1.30 -13.95
N ILE A 66 10.25 -0.40 -13.19
CA ILE A 66 9.12 -0.66 -12.29
C ILE A 66 7.86 -1.11 -13.04
N SER A 67 7.74 -0.79 -14.33
CA SER A 67 6.56 -1.06 -15.15
C SER A 67 6.57 -2.47 -15.73
N THR A 68 7.76 -3.07 -15.84
CA THR A 68 7.96 -4.38 -16.49
C THR A 68 8.42 -5.46 -15.51
N LYS A 69 9.22 -5.11 -14.49
CA LYS A 69 9.69 -6.10 -13.51
C LYS A 69 8.55 -6.54 -12.59
N LEU A 70 8.29 -7.85 -12.58
CA LEU A 70 7.31 -8.46 -11.67
C LEU A 70 7.86 -8.49 -10.25
N PHE A 71 6.97 -8.20 -9.30
CA PHE A 71 7.19 -8.45 -7.88
C PHE A 71 6.97 -9.94 -7.61
N ILE A 72 7.97 -10.57 -7.00
CA ILE A 72 7.96 -11.99 -6.64
C ILE A 72 8.28 -12.05 -5.15
N ILE A 73 7.49 -12.80 -4.38
CA ILE A 73 7.72 -13.09 -2.95
C ILE A 73 8.76 -14.20 -2.82
#